data_AF-G9KXD3-F1
#
_entry.id   AF-G9KXD3-F1
#
_cell.length_a   1.000
_cell.length_b   1.000
_cell.length_c   1.000
_cell.angle_alpha   90.00
_cell.angle_beta   90.00
_cell.angle_gamma   90.00
#
_symmetry.space_group_name_H-M   'P 1'
#
loop_
_entity.id
_entity.type
_entity.pdbx_description
1 polymer ?
#
loop_
_entity_poly.entity_id
_entity_poly.type
_entity_poly.pdbx_seq_one_letter_code
_entity_poly.pdbx_strand_id
1 'polypeptide(L)'
;YPDYMPSNIFSDSAKQIFRQPGHTIYLLPTVVICNLLPCELDFYVKGMPINGTLKPGKEVALHTADTSQNIELGVSLENFPLCKELLIPPGTQNYMVRMRLYDINRRQLNLTIRIVCRAEGSLKIFISAPYWLINKTGLPL
;
A
#
# COMPACT_ATOMS: atom_id res chain seq x y z
N TYR A 1 18.92 -33.31 -10.52
CA TYR A 1 20.21 -33.03 -9.87
C TYR A 1 20.74 -34.38 -9.36
N PRO A 2 21.96 -34.79 -9.73
CA PRO A 2 22.44 -36.14 -9.47
C PRO A 2 22.79 -36.35 -7.99
N ASP A 3 22.88 -37.62 -7.63
CA ASP A 3 22.92 -38.20 -6.29
C ASP A 3 23.92 -37.53 -5.33
N TYR A 4 23.41 -37.03 -4.21
CA TYR A 4 24.22 -36.59 -3.09
C TYR A 4 24.48 -37.79 -2.17
N MET A 5 25.67 -38.37 -2.23
CA MET A 5 26.17 -39.24 -1.17
C MET A 5 26.93 -38.37 -0.14
N PRO A 6 26.56 -38.39 1.15
CA PRO A 6 27.37 -37.75 2.16
C PRO A 6 28.65 -38.57 2.38
N SER A 7 29.79 -37.89 2.32
CA SER A 7 31.08 -38.45 2.69
C SER A 7 31.09 -38.82 4.18
N ASN A 8 31.26 -40.10 4.49
CA ASN A 8 31.54 -40.61 5.83
C ASN A 8 32.93 -40.17 6.29
N ILE A 9 33.05 -38.93 6.73
CA ILE A 9 34.21 -38.45 7.49
C ILE A 9 33.63 -37.46 8.49
N PHE A 10 33.60 -37.80 9.78
CA PHE A 10 33.99 -36.94 10.92
C PHE A 10 33.49 -37.51 12.26
N SER A 11 34.46 -37.71 13.15
CA SER A 11 34.47 -37.67 14.62
C SER A 11 33.13 -37.50 15.36
N ASP A 12 32.98 -38.32 16.41
CA ASP A 12 31.85 -38.52 17.35
C ASP A 12 31.47 -37.29 18.20
N SER A 13 31.45 -36.09 17.61
CA SER A 13 31.03 -34.83 18.27
C SER A 13 30.58 -33.74 17.29
N ALA A 14 30.40 -34.06 16.00
CA ALA A 14 29.90 -33.13 15.02
C ALA A 14 28.38 -32.98 15.17
N LYS A 15 27.93 -31.85 15.74
CA LYS A 15 26.53 -31.41 15.63
C LYS A 15 26.12 -31.53 14.17
N GLN A 16 25.14 -32.38 13.90
CA GLN A 16 24.61 -32.63 12.57
C GLN A 16 24.06 -31.29 12.02
N ILE A 17 24.84 -30.59 11.20
CA ILE A 17 24.41 -29.34 10.57
C ILE A 17 23.45 -29.73 9.45
N PHE A 18 22.16 -29.80 9.78
CA PHE A 18 21.10 -29.93 8.80
C PHE A 18 21.10 -28.66 7.92
N ARG A 19 21.72 -28.74 6.74
CA ARG A 19 21.56 -27.71 5.72
C ARG A 19 20.12 -27.79 5.23
N GLN A 20 19.27 -26.89 5.72
CA GLN A 20 17.93 -26.75 5.19
C GLN A 20 18.04 -26.44 3.68
N PRO A 21 17.18 -27.01 2.82
CA PRO A 21 17.13 -26.66 1.40
C PRO A 21 17.14 -25.13 1.23
N GLY A 22 17.66 -24.62 0.11
CA GLY A 22 17.67 -23.19 -0.18
C GLY A 22 16.26 -22.61 -0.31
N HIS A 23 15.60 -22.36 0.82
CA HIS A 23 14.27 -21.79 0.87
C HIS A 23 14.37 -20.28 0.64
N THR A 24 13.56 -19.75 -0.26
CA THR A 24 13.38 -18.31 -0.43
C THR A 24 12.08 -17.92 0.25
N ILE A 25 12.17 -17.07 1.28
CA ILE A 25 11.00 -16.52 1.97
C ILE A 25 10.74 -15.13 1.40
N TYR A 26 9.54 -14.89 0.87
CA TYR A 26 9.10 -13.58 0.40
C TYR A 26 8.19 -12.94 1.44
N LEU A 27 8.61 -11.81 2.00
CA LEU A 27 7.76 -10.97 2.83
C LEU A 27 7.15 -9.88 1.96
N LEU A 28 5.89 -10.07 1.57
CA LEU A 28 5.16 -9.09 0.78
C LEU A 28 4.60 -8.00 1.71
N PRO A 29 4.70 -6.71 1.34
CA PRO A 29 4.03 -5.66 2.09
C PRO A 29 2.52 -5.89 2.04
N THR A 30 1.86 -5.76 3.18
CA THR A 30 0.43 -6.03 3.32
C THR A 30 -0.41 -5.01 2.54
N VAL A 31 0.01 -3.74 2.53
CA VAL A 31 -0.61 -2.69 1.71
C VAL A 31 0.47 -1.81 1.06
N VAL A 32 0.25 -1.42 -0.20
CA VAL A 32 1.07 -0.43 -0.92
C VAL A 32 0.17 0.70 -1.42
N ILE A 33 0.51 1.95 -1.11
CA ILE A 33 -0.20 3.14 -1.60
C ILE A 33 0.62 3.79 -2.71
N CYS A 34 -0.01 4.13 -3.83
CA CYS A 34 0.60 4.80 -4.97
C CYS A 34 -0.09 6.14 -5.26
N ASN A 35 0.68 7.22 -5.29
CA ASN A 35 0.22 8.54 -5.68
C ASN A 35 0.43 8.72 -7.19
N LEU A 36 -0.67 8.75 -7.97
CA LEU A 36 -0.65 9.06 -9.40
C LEU A 36 -1.06 10.52 -9.68
N LEU A 37 -1.13 11.36 -8.65
CA LEU A 37 -1.39 12.78 -8.77
C LEU A 37 -0.08 13.51 -9.12
N PRO A 38 -0.16 14.67 -9.79
CA PRO A 38 1.01 15.51 -10.06
C PRO A 38 1.39 16.41 -8.87
N CYS A 39 0.77 16.20 -7.70
CA CYS A 39 1.04 16.93 -6.46
C CYS A 39 1.31 15.97 -5.30
N GLU A 40 1.88 16.50 -4.23
CA GLU A 40 2.14 15.78 -2.99
C GLU A 40 0.83 15.45 -2.27
N LEU A 41 0.82 14.29 -1.60
CA LEU A 41 -0.35 13.70 -0.97
C LEU A 41 -0.02 13.27 0.45
N ASP A 42 -0.78 13.71 1.43
CA ASP A 42 -0.72 13.17 2.78
C ASP A 42 -1.72 12.02 2.92
N PHE A 43 -1.33 10.99 3.67
CA PHE A 43 -2.20 9.87 3.98
C PHE A 43 -2.09 9.48 5.46
N TYR A 44 -3.15 8.85 5.95
CA TYR A 44 -3.17 8.23 7.27
C TYR A 44 -4.10 7.02 7.27
N VAL A 45 -3.88 6.09 8.20
CA VAL A 45 -4.82 5.02 8.50
C VAL A 45 -5.41 5.28 9.88
N LYS A 46 -6.72 5.51 9.94
CA LYS A 46 -7.39 5.86 11.18
C LYS A 46 -7.32 4.70 12.18
N GLY A 47 -7.00 5.03 13.43
CA GLY A 47 -6.80 4.06 14.50
C GLY A 47 -5.45 3.34 14.48
N MET A 48 -4.57 3.65 13.53
CA MET A 48 -3.21 3.08 13.46
C MET A 48 -2.16 4.21 13.48
N PRO A 49 -0.95 3.96 14.02
CA PRO A 49 0.17 4.91 13.94
C PRO A 49 0.83 4.89 12.55
N ILE A 50 0.01 4.95 11.50
CA ILE A 50 0.43 4.92 10.10
C ILE A 50 -0.02 6.23 9.47
N ASN A 51 0.94 7.07 9.14
CA ASN A 51 0.75 8.29 8.38
C ASN A 51 2.02 8.61 7.59
N GLY A 52 1.91 9.54 6.66
CA GLY A 52 3.05 10.04 5.93
C GLY A 52 2.66 10.84 4.70
N THR A 53 3.68 11.27 3.99
CA THR A 53 3.56 12.13 2.82
C THR A 53 4.15 11.43 1.60
N LEU A 54 3.45 11.52 0.47
CA LEU A 54 3.76 10.85 -0.78
C LEU A 54 3.96 11.85 -1.92
N LYS A 55 5.19 11.92 -2.41
CA LYS A 55 5.53 12.73 -3.60
C LYS A 55 4.80 12.23 -4.85
N PRO A 56 4.64 13.09 -5.87
CA PRO A 56 4.05 12.71 -7.17
C PRO A 56 4.71 11.46 -7.77
N GLY A 57 3.90 10.51 -8.23
CA GLY A 57 4.37 9.28 -8.89
C GLY A 57 5.10 8.30 -7.97
N LYS A 58 5.13 8.53 -6.65
CA LYS A 58 5.78 7.63 -5.69
C LYS A 58 4.79 6.67 -5.04
N GLU A 59 5.35 5.65 -4.40
CA GLU A 59 4.62 4.66 -3.63
C GLU A 59 5.28 4.40 -2.29
N VAL A 60 4.48 3.96 -1.31
CA VAL A 60 4.94 3.56 0.02
C VAL A 60 4.33 2.21 0.38
N ALA A 61 5.15 1.35 0.97
CA ALA A 61 4.72 0.10 1.55
C ALA A 61 4.36 0.28 3.03
N LEU A 62 3.16 -0.14 3.41
CA LEU A 62 2.68 -0.16 4.77
C LEU A 62 2.85 -1.57 5.31
N HIS A 63 3.99 -1.86 5.94
CA HIS A 63 4.31 -3.19 6.46
C HIS A 63 3.50 -3.58 7.71
N THR A 64 2.97 -2.59 8.41
CA THR A 64 2.22 -2.76 9.67
C THR A 64 0.71 -2.74 9.48
N ALA A 65 0.21 -2.56 8.25
CA ALA A 65 -1.21 -2.58 7.97
C ALA A 65 -1.74 -4.03 8.06
N ASP A 66 -2.87 -4.24 8.72
CA ASP A 66 -3.51 -5.55 8.84
C ASP A 66 -4.72 -5.64 7.91
N THR A 67 -4.61 -6.45 6.86
CA THR A 67 -5.68 -6.67 5.87
C THR A 67 -6.76 -7.65 6.33
N SER A 68 -6.60 -8.27 7.51
CA SER A 68 -7.64 -9.08 8.17
C SER A 68 -8.68 -8.23 8.91
N GLN A 69 -8.40 -6.94 9.11
CA GLN A 69 -9.28 -5.97 9.74
C GLN A 69 -9.75 -4.92 8.73
N ASN A 70 -10.75 -4.12 9.14
CA ASN A 70 -11.17 -2.95 8.36
C ASN A 70 -10.06 -1.90 8.36
N ILE A 71 -9.68 -1.42 7.18
CA ILE A 71 -8.74 -0.32 7.01
C ILE A 71 -9.52 0.94 6.69
N GLU A 72 -9.41 1.97 7.52
CA GLU A 72 -9.98 3.29 7.28
C GLU A 72 -8.89 4.23 6.73
N LEU A 73 -8.81 4.33 5.40
CA LEU A 73 -7.79 5.13 4.72
C LEU A 73 -8.25 6.59 4.57
N GLY A 74 -7.48 7.51 5.16
CA GLY A 74 -7.62 8.95 4.97
C GLY A 74 -6.53 9.50 4.05
N VAL A 75 -6.90 10.52 3.27
CA VAL A 75 -6.03 11.15 2.28
C VAL A 75 -6.30 12.65 2.28
N SER A 76 -5.27 13.49 2.22
CA SER A 76 -5.41 14.95 2.13
C SER A 76 -4.39 15.56 1.18
N LEU A 77 -4.75 16.71 0.63
CA LEU A 77 -3.91 17.54 -0.23
C LEU A 77 -3.80 18.94 0.40
N GLU A 78 -2.79 19.71 0.02
CA GLU A 78 -2.56 21.08 0.52
C GLU A 78 -3.83 21.95 0.52
N ASN A 79 -4.59 21.97 -0.59
CA ASN A 79 -5.85 22.73 -0.68
C ASN A 79 -7.10 21.97 -0.28
N PHE A 80 -7.00 20.65 -0.08
CA PHE A 80 -8.14 19.81 0.27
C PHE A 80 -7.83 19.01 1.53
N PRO A 81 -7.79 19.68 2.71
CA PRO A 81 -7.40 19.05 3.97
C PRO A 81 -8.52 18.15 4.54
N LEU A 82 -9.77 18.35 4.12
CA LEU A 82 -10.91 17.62 4.67
C LEU A 82 -11.22 16.40 3.81
N CYS A 83 -11.37 15.26 4.45
CA CYS A 83 -11.58 13.98 3.80
C CYS A 83 -12.64 13.16 4.55
N LYS A 84 -13.46 12.41 3.81
CA LYS A 84 -14.20 11.27 4.38
C LYS A 84 -13.40 10.00 4.12
N GLU A 85 -12.96 9.34 5.18
CA GLU A 85 -12.13 8.15 5.11
C GLU A 85 -12.81 7.04 4.29
N LEU A 86 -11.99 6.32 3.53
CA LEU A 86 -12.41 5.17 2.76
C LEU A 86 -12.31 3.92 3.64
N LEU A 87 -13.44 3.27 3.89
CA LEU A 87 -13.49 1.97 4.53
C LEU A 87 -13.16 0.87 3.52
N ILE A 88 -12.09 0.13 3.79
CA ILE A 88 -11.66 -1.04 3.02
C ILE A 88 -11.86 -2.27 3.90
N PRO A 89 -12.91 -3.08 3.66
CA PRO A 89 -13.16 -4.27 4.46
C PRO A 89 -12.16 -5.41 4.14
N PRO A 90 -11.98 -6.37 5.07
CA PRO A 90 -11.15 -7.54 4.82
C PRO A 90 -11.68 -8.35 3.63
N GLY A 91 -10.77 -8.98 2.89
CA GLY A 91 -11.13 -9.75 1.69
C GLY A 91 -11.51 -8.89 0.46
N THR A 92 -11.29 -7.56 0.52
CA THR A 92 -11.47 -6.68 -0.64
C THR A 92 -10.62 -7.16 -1.83
N GLN A 93 -11.29 -7.39 -2.96
CA GLN A 93 -10.64 -7.75 -4.22
C GLN A 93 -10.39 -6.50 -5.08
N ASN A 94 -10.31 -6.69 -6.41
CA ASN A 94 -10.19 -5.58 -7.34
C ASN A 94 -11.44 -4.70 -7.28
N TYR A 95 -11.28 -3.49 -6.74
CA TYR A 95 -12.37 -2.57 -6.49
C TYR A 95 -11.98 -1.15 -6.88
N MET A 96 -12.94 -0.38 -7.40
CA MET A 96 -12.72 1.01 -7.78
C MET A 96 -13.82 1.88 -7.15
N VAL A 97 -13.40 2.92 -6.45
CA VAL A 97 -14.28 3.79 -5.65
C VAL A 97 -13.86 5.24 -5.78
N ARG A 98 -14.82 6.15 -5.60
CA ARG A 98 -14.55 7.59 -5.55
C ARG A 98 -14.41 8.04 -4.11
N MET A 99 -13.34 8.75 -3.82
CA MET A 99 -13.08 9.40 -2.53
C MET A 99 -13.27 10.90 -2.68
N ARG A 100 -13.97 11.51 -1.72
CA ARG A 100 -14.30 12.95 -1.76
C ARG A 100 -13.41 13.68 -0.77
N LEU A 101 -12.67 14.64 -1.30
CA LEU A 101 -11.98 15.64 -0.50
C LEU A 101 -12.73 16.97 -0.58
N TYR A 102 -12.59 17.80 0.44
CA TYR A 102 -13.19 19.12 0.52
C TYR A 102 -12.13 20.15 0.91
N ASP A 103 -12.21 21.31 0.30
CA ASP A 103 -11.45 22.47 0.74
C ASP A 103 -12.18 23.20 1.88
N ILE A 104 -11.55 24.27 2.39
CA ILE A 104 -12.13 25.14 3.41
C ILE A 104 -13.45 25.82 2.99
N ASN A 105 -13.68 25.94 1.68
CA ASN A 105 -14.88 26.53 1.08
C ASN A 105 -15.93 25.48 0.71
N ARG A 106 -15.76 24.22 1.15
CA ARG A 106 -16.63 23.07 0.83
C ARG A 106 -16.72 22.75 -0.66
N ARG A 107 -15.79 23.20 -1.48
CA ARG A 107 -15.63 22.74 -2.87
C ARG A 107 -15.08 21.32 -2.84
N GLN A 108 -15.69 20.45 -3.64
CA GLN A 108 -15.40 19.02 -3.64
C GLN A 108 -14.39 18.66 -4.73
N LEU A 109 -13.38 17.87 -4.36
CA LEU A 109 -12.51 17.15 -5.28
C LEU A 109 -12.83 15.66 -5.21
N ASN A 110 -13.05 15.03 -6.36
CA ASN A 110 -13.27 13.58 -6.46
C ASN A 110 -11.99 12.90 -6.92
N LEU A 111 -11.40 12.09 -6.04
CA LEU A 111 -10.33 11.17 -6.38
C LEU A 111 -10.89 9.81 -6.78
N THR A 112 -10.24 9.16 -7.73
CA THR A 112 -10.45 7.77 -8.10
C THR A 112 -9.44 6.92 -7.35
N ILE A 113 -9.96 6.04 -6.48
CA ILE A 113 -9.20 5.06 -5.74
C ILE A 113 -9.40 3.70 -6.40
N ARG A 114 -8.32 3.08 -6.88
CA ARG A 114 -8.34 1.74 -7.45
C ARG A 114 -7.55 0.81 -6.55
N ILE A 115 -8.23 -0.15 -5.96
CA ILE A 115 -7.66 -1.18 -5.09
C ILE A 115 -7.46 -2.44 -5.94
N VAL A 116 -6.25 -2.99 -5.90
CA VAL A 116 -5.89 -4.23 -6.59
C VAL A 116 -5.41 -5.23 -5.55
N CYS A 117 -6.03 -6.40 -5.53
CA CYS A 117 -5.54 -7.51 -4.70
C CYS A 117 -4.42 -8.25 -5.44
N ARG A 118 -3.30 -8.46 -4.75
CA ARG A 118 -2.14 -9.24 -5.22
C ARG A 118 -2.04 -10.55 -4.43
N ALA A 119 -0.98 -11.31 -4.66
CA ALA A 119 -0.76 -12.61 -4.01
C ALA A 119 -1.01 -12.55 -2.50
N GLU A 120 -1.73 -13.56 -1.99
CA GLU A 120 -1.99 -13.78 -0.56
C GLU A 120 -2.62 -12.60 0.21
N GLY A 121 -3.46 -11.80 -0.45
CA GLY A 121 -4.25 -10.75 0.24
C GLY A 121 -3.53 -9.41 0.42
N SER A 122 -2.36 -9.24 -0.19
CA SER A 122 -1.69 -7.93 -0.30
C SER A 122 -2.51 -6.97 -1.16
N LEU A 123 -2.66 -5.72 -0.72
CA LEU A 123 -3.41 -4.69 -1.45
C LEU A 123 -2.49 -3.65 -2.07
N LYS A 124 -2.73 -3.30 -3.33
CA LYS A 124 -2.11 -2.14 -3.99
C LYS A 124 -3.17 -1.11 -4.32
N ILE A 125 -3.07 0.07 -3.71
CA ILE A 125 -4.04 1.16 -3.77
C ILE A 125 -3.48 2.28 -4.64
N PHE A 126 -4.15 2.59 -5.74
CA PHE A 126 -3.79 3.66 -6.64
C PHE A 126 -4.72 4.85 -6.43
N ILE A 127 -4.13 6.02 -6.19
CA ILE A 127 -4.85 7.27 -5.97
C ILE A 127 -4.63 8.15 -7.19
N SER A 128 -5.71 8.54 -7.86
CA SER A 128 -5.66 9.31 -9.10
C SER A 128 -6.81 10.30 -9.19
N ALA A 129 -6.71 11.27 -10.09
CA ALA A 129 -7.80 12.18 -10.42
C ALA A 129 -8.00 12.18 -11.94
N PRO A 130 -9.21 12.45 -12.44
CA PRO A 130 -9.43 12.59 -13.86
C PRO A 130 -8.62 13.78 -14.42
N TYR A 131 -7.80 13.51 -15.44
CA TYR A 131 -6.73 14.37 -15.99
C TYR A 131 -7.12 15.83 -16.32
N TRP A 132 -8.41 16.08 -16.57
CA TRP A 132 -8.92 17.40 -16.97
C TRP A 132 -9.07 18.39 -15.81
N LEU A 133 -9.12 17.92 -14.55
CA LEU A 133 -9.40 18.77 -13.39
C LEU A 133 -8.16 19.48 -12.83
N ILE A 134 -6.97 18.90 -13.04
CA ILE A 134 -5.72 19.43 -12.47
C ILE A 134 -5.10 20.52 -13.36
N ASN A 135 -5.42 20.55 -14.64
CA ASN A 135 -4.71 21.40 -15.61
C ASN A 135 -5.55 22.52 -16.25
N LYS A 136 -6.83 22.69 -15.87
CA LYS A 136 -7.72 23.70 -16.51
C LYS A 136 -8.58 24.57 -15.58
N THR A 137 -8.59 24.34 -14.27
CA THR A 137 -9.49 25.09 -13.38
C THR A 137 -8.91 26.37 -12.80
N GLY A 138 -7.61 26.66 -12.97
CA GLY A 138 -6.99 27.84 -12.37
C GLY A 138 -7.10 27.89 -10.84
N LEU A 139 -7.48 26.77 -10.22
CA LEU A 139 -7.42 26.59 -8.78
C LEU A 139 -5.93 26.54 -8.43
N PRO A 140 -5.40 27.50 -7.65
CA PRO A 140 -4.03 27.41 -7.21
C PRO A 140 -3.84 26.08 -6.46
N LEU A 141 -2.77 25.37 -6.82
CA LEU A 141 -2.15 24.41 -5.92
C LEU A 141 -1.56 25.16 -4.74
#